data_AF-A0A9Q0NYY8-F1
#
_entry.id   AF-A0A9Q0NYY8-F1
#
_cell.length_a   1.000
_cell.length_b   1.000
_cell.length_c   1.000
_cell.angle_alpha   90.00
_cell.angle_beta   90.00
_cell.angle_gamma   90.00
#
_symmetry.space_group_name_H-M   'P 1'
#
loop_
_entity.id
_entity.type
_entity.pdbx_description
1 polymer ?
#
loop_
_entity_poly.entity_id
_entity_poly.type
_entity_poly.pdbx_seq_one_letter_code
_entity_poly.pdbx_strand_id
1 'polypeptide(L)'
;MKDGAVDKRFEEVVTNSVDIQSLGSFNEVRNCLLEMNEDAVKVIVESKEDIWDNPELFGLVDEYFKSTSVKTMEFCTALGSCLERAKNSQLILQLAINQFEEEVEMKEGAVEKTLEGLQKFKAAGDPFTPQFFALYESVHEQQVSMFKKSQSLKKKLDEKLKSMKTWRRVSNVLFVSAIICFVGNWCNRYEKALEEEKGIVRSIEVGTFVTIKDMVDVRELVNKLQVEIESLLHVADFATREEDVIKRKMAVFMESIEDLAVHADKCNSDISQARTVILNRILKHADQ
;
A
#
# COMPACT_ATOMS: atom_id res chain seq x y z
N MET A 1 50.41 18.95 4.18
CA MET A 1 49.02 19.45 4.38
C MET A 1 48.19 19.12 3.14
N LYS A 2 47.78 17.87 2.95
CA LYS A 2 46.83 17.46 1.89
C LYS A 2 45.89 16.30 2.26
N ASP A 3 45.93 15.81 3.50
CA ASP A 3 45.09 14.68 3.93
C ASP A 3 43.70 15.07 4.50
N GLY A 4 43.43 16.36 4.72
CA GLY A 4 42.18 16.79 5.35
C GLY A 4 40.98 16.99 4.41
N ALA A 5 41.19 16.95 3.09
CA ALA A 5 40.13 17.20 2.10
C ALA A 5 39.52 15.91 1.52
N VAL A 6 40.31 14.83 1.46
CA VAL A 6 39.86 13.51 0.99
C VAL A 6 39.00 12.83 2.05
N ASP A 7 39.39 12.96 3.32
CA ASP A 7 38.67 12.40 4.47
C ASP A 7 37.27 13.04 4.65
N LYS A 8 37.16 14.35 4.42
CA LYS A 8 35.88 15.07 4.44
C LYS A 8 34.93 14.65 3.32
N ARG A 9 35.47 14.33 2.15
CA ARG A 9 34.68 13.90 0.97
C ARG A 9 34.28 12.42 1.10
N PHE A 10 35.10 11.61 1.77
CA PHE A 10 34.79 10.22 2.12
C PHE A 10 33.69 10.15 3.20
N GLU A 11 33.74 11.00 4.22
CA GLU A 11 32.69 11.14 5.23
C GLU A 11 31.36 11.65 4.64
N GLU A 12 31.38 12.51 3.61
CA GLU A 12 30.19 12.98 2.88
C GLU A 12 29.56 11.87 2.00
N VAL A 13 30.38 11.01 1.41
CA VAL A 13 29.94 9.80 0.69
C VAL A 13 29.42 8.73 1.66
N VAL A 14 30.05 8.60 2.84
CA VAL A 14 29.60 7.67 3.88
C VAL A 14 28.29 8.14 4.51
N THR A 15 28.09 9.45 4.73
CA THR A 15 26.81 9.98 5.24
C THR A 15 25.67 9.84 4.23
N ASN A 16 25.94 9.96 2.92
CA ASN A 16 24.96 9.58 1.89
C ASN A 16 24.73 8.06 1.77
N SER A 17 25.62 7.24 2.34
CA SER A 17 25.42 5.79 2.47
C SER A 17 24.69 5.40 3.78
N VAL A 18 24.52 6.32 4.73
CA VAL A 18 23.75 6.09 5.96
C VAL A 18 22.23 6.09 5.68
N ASP A 19 21.77 6.71 4.60
CA ASP A 19 20.37 6.61 4.15
C ASP A 19 20.03 5.22 3.55
N ILE A 20 21.03 4.34 3.41
CA ILE A 20 20.79 2.94 3.04
C ILE A 20 20.06 2.18 4.16
N GLN A 21 20.02 2.67 5.40
CA GLN A 21 19.32 1.99 6.50
C GLN A 21 17.80 2.03 6.41
N SER A 22 17.21 2.93 5.61
CA SER A 22 15.79 2.84 5.27
C SER A 22 15.47 1.64 4.36
N LEU A 23 16.48 0.96 3.77
CA LEU A 23 16.28 -0.18 2.87
C LEU A 23 15.90 -1.50 3.57
N GLY A 24 15.99 -1.58 4.90
CA GLY A 24 15.59 -2.76 5.67
C GLY A 24 14.07 -2.92 5.84
N SER A 25 13.31 -1.82 5.84
CA SER A 25 11.89 -1.82 6.21
C SER A 25 11.04 -2.64 5.24
N PHE A 26 11.25 -2.54 3.92
CA PHE A 26 10.40 -3.26 2.95
C PHE A 26 10.45 -4.79 3.12
N ASN A 27 11.63 -5.35 3.45
CA ASN A 27 11.80 -6.79 3.68
C ASN A 27 11.31 -7.25 5.06
N GLU A 28 11.31 -6.35 6.05
CA GLU A 28 10.81 -6.60 7.40
C GLU A 28 9.27 -6.49 7.45
N VAL A 29 8.69 -5.56 6.68
CA VAL A 29 7.23 -5.36 6.53
C VAL A 29 6.59 -6.47 5.68
N ARG A 30 7.33 -7.05 4.71
CA ARG A 30 6.93 -8.30 4.02
C ARG A 30 6.63 -9.44 5.01
N ASN A 31 7.28 -9.47 6.17
CA ASN A 31 7.01 -10.47 7.20
C ASN A 31 5.76 -10.14 8.05
N CYS A 32 5.43 -8.86 8.27
CA CYS A 32 4.21 -8.48 8.99
C CYS A 32 2.91 -8.81 8.22
N LEU A 33 2.89 -8.65 6.90
CA LEU A 33 1.71 -8.96 6.07
C LEU A 33 1.47 -10.49 5.96
N LEU A 34 2.54 -11.30 6.11
CA LEU A 34 2.52 -12.78 6.11
C LEU A 34 2.15 -13.40 7.46
N GLU A 35 2.28 -12.67 8.57
CA GLU A 35 2.25 -13.26 9.93
C GLU A 35 0.88 -13.74 10.40
N MET A 36 -0.20 -13.36 9.72
CA MET A 36 -1.51 -13.97 9.95
C MET A 36 -1.84 -14.89 8.78
N ASN A 37 -1.68 -16.19 9.01
CA ASN A 37 -2.07 -17.23 8.08
C ASN A 37 -3.51 -16.96 7.59
N GLU A 38 -3.67 -16.71 6.30
CA GLU A 38 -4.95 -16.47 5.65
C GLU A 38 -5.92 -17.64 5.89
N ASP A 39 -5.39 -18.86 6.06
CA ASP A 39 -6.16 -20.04 6.47
C ASP A 39 -6.65 -19.95 7.91
N ALA A 40 -5.89 -19.33 8.83
CA ALA A 40 -6.34 -19.13 10.21
C ALA A 40 -7.44 -18.07 10.28
N VAL A 41 -7.31 -16.98 9.52
CA VAL A 41 -8.37 -15.96 9.40
C VAL A 41 -9.62 -16.55 8.76
N LYS A 42 -9.45 -17.35 7.71
CA LYS A 42 -10.54 -18.07 7.05
C LYS A 42 -11.25 -19.03 8.02
N VAL A 43 -10.50 -19.84 8.78
CA VAL A 43 -11.09 -20.73 9.80
C VAL A 43 -11.81 -19.92 10.87
N ILE A 44 -11.29 -18.78 11.31
CA ILE A 44 -11.95 -17.91 12.31
C ILE A 44 -13.25 -17.29 11.74
N VAL A 45 -13.25 -16.86 10.48
CA VAL A 45 -14.42 -16.27 9.82
C VAL A 45 -15.48 -17.33 9.52
N GLU A 46 -15.08 -18.53 9.08
CA GLU A 46 -15.97 -19.64 8.69
C GLU A 46 -16.49 -20.46 9.89
N SER A 47 -15.73 -20.58 10.98
CA SER A 47 -16.13 -21.38 12.17
C SER A 47 -17.16 -20.69 13.07
N LYS A 48 -17.57 -19.48 12.71
CA LYS A 48 -18.44 -18.59 13.49
C LYS A 48 -19.76 -18.28 12.75
N GLU A 49 -20.34 -19.30 12.12
CA GLU A 49 -21.57 -19.21 11.31
C GLU A 49 -22.77 -18.66 12.12
N ASP A 50 -22.78 -18.86 13.43
CA ASP A 50 -23.76 -18.40 14.40
C ASP A 50 -23.71 -16.87 14.70
N ILE A 51 -22.60 -16.20 14.37
CA ILE A 51 -22.41 -14.75 14.58
C ILE A 51 -22.86 -13.93 13.37
N TRP A 52 -23.14 -14.59 12.25
CA TRP A 52 -23.49 -13.97 10.98
C TRP A 52 -24.99 -14.00 10.68
N ASP A 53 -25.84 -13.62 11.65
CA ASP A 53 -27.30 -13.44 11.47
C ASP A 53 -27.65 -12.44 10.34
N ASN A 54 -26.66 -11.70 9.85
CA ASN A 54 -26.74 -10.85 8.67
C ASN A 54 -25.88 -11.40 7.51
N PRO A 55 -26.49 -12.09 6.51
CA PRO A 55 -25.75 -12.69 5.40
C PRO A 55 -25.06 -11.67 4.49
N GLU A 56 -25.55 -10.42 4.43
CA GLU A 56 -24.89 -9.35 3.67
C GLU A 56 -23.60 -8.90 4.34
N LEU A 57 -23.55 -8.88 5.67
CA LEU A 57 -22.34 -8.57 6.43
C LEU A 57 -21.30 -9.66 6.27
N PHE A 58 -21.71 -10.93 6.38
CA PHE A 58 -20.82 -12.06 6.14
C PHE A 58 -20.23 -12.01 4.74
N GLY A 59 -21.06 -11.83 3.70
CA GLY A 59 -20.58 -11.73 2.34
C GLY A 59 -19.54 -10.62 2.14
N LEU A 60 -19.72 -9.47 2.81
CA LEU A 60 -18.75 -8.36 2.77
C LEU A 60 -17.43 -8.74 3.46
N VAL A 61 -17.50 -9.37 4.63
CA VAL A 61 -16.31 -9.80 5.39
C VAL A 61 -15.55 -10.90 4.64
N ASP A 62 -16.28 -11.88 4.12
CA ASP A 62 -15.73 -12.99 3.34
C ASP A 62 -14.99 -12.50 2.10
N GLU A 63 -15.60 -11.59 1.33
CA GLU A 63 -14.97 -10.98 0.15
C GLU A 63 -13.74 -10.13 0.49
N TYR A 64 -13.78 -9.42 1.63
CA TYR A 64 -12.63 -8.65 2.12
C TYR A 64 -11.43 -9.57 2.39
N PHE A 65 -11.62 -10.63 3.17
CA PHE A 65 -10.52 -11.50 3.57
C PHE A 65 -10.09 -12.49 2.49
N LYS A 66 -11.02 -13.12 1.76
CA LYS A 66 -10.67 -14.18 0.79
C LYS A 66 -10.20 -13.64 -0.56
N SER A 67 -10.87 -12.62 -1.08
CA SER A 67 -10.63 -12.17 -2.45
C SER A 67 -9.77 -10.92 -2.48
N THR A 68 -9.99 -10.00 -1.54
CA THR A 68 -9.35 -8.67 -1.59
C THR A 68 -7.97 -8.71 -0.99
N SER A 69 -7.79 -9.44 0.12
CA SER A 69 -6.48 -9.58 0.76
C SER A 69 -5.45 -10.28 -0.13
N VAL A 70 -5.81 -11.40 -0.78
CA VAL A 70 -4.90 -12.16 -1.67
C VAL A 70 -4.36 -11.28 -2.81
N LYS A 71 -5.25 -10.65 -3.58
CA LYS A 71 -4.82 -9.86 -4.74
C LYS A 71 -4.02 -8.62 -4.33
N THR A 72 -4.37 -8.01 -3.19
CA THR A 72 -3.62 -6.88 -2.66
C THR A 72 -2.19 -7.30 -2.28
N MET A 73 -2.01 -8.51 -1.74
CA MET A 73 -0.69 -9.10 -1.48
C MET A 73 0.12 -9.36 -2.76
N GLU A 74 -0.52 -9.91 -3.79
CA GLU A 74 0.12 -10.11 -5.10
C GLU A 74 0.58 -8.78 -5.70
N PHE A 75 -0.25 -7.74 -5.60
CA PHE A 75 0.12 -6.39 -6.00
C PHE A 75 1.31 -5.84 -5.20
N CYS A 76 1.29 -5.93 -3.86
CA CYS A 76 2.41 -5.48 -3.01
C CYS A 76 3.72 -6.22 -3.35
N THR A 77 3.63 -7.53 -3.62
CA THR A 77 4.77 -8.34 -4.04
C THR A 77 5.31 -7.85 -5.39
N ALA A 78 4.43 -7.64 -6.37
CA ALA A 78 4.80 -7.13 -7.67
C ALA A 78 5.41 -5.72 -7.60
N LEU A 79 4.86 -4.84 -6.77
CA LEU A 79 5.40 -3.49 -6.50
C LEU A 79 6.81 -3.59 -5.91
N GLY A 80 7.02 -4.47 -4.94
CA GLY A 80 8.34 -4.75 -4.36
C GLY A 80 9.37 -5.18 -5.40
N SER A 81 9.00 -6.11 -6.29
CA SER A 81 9.89 -6.52 -7.38
C SER A 81 10.16 -5.40 -8.39
N CYS A 82 9.19 -4.52 -8.66
CA CYS A 82 9.42 -3.33 -9.50
C CYS A 82 10.43 -2.39 -8.83
N LEU A 83 10.26 -2.15 -7.53
CA LEU A 83 11.14 -1.30 -6.74
C LEU A 83 12.57 -1.85 -6.67
N GLU A 84 12.73 -3.16 -6.53
CA GLU A 84 14.04 -3.83 -6.58
C GLU A 84 14.73 -3.66 -7.95
N ARG A 85 13.98 -3.80 -9.05
CA ARG A 85 14.50 -3.52 -10.41
C ARG A 85 14.90 -2.05 -10.58
N ALA A 86 14.10 -1.12 -10.07
CA ALA A 86 14.40 0.30 -10.12
C ALA A 86 15.68 0.64 -9.32
N LYS A 87 15.83 0.08 -8.12
CA LYS A 87 17.03 0.21 -7.28
C LYS A 87 18.28 -0.37 -7.94
N ASN A 88 18.17 -1.53 -8.60
CA ASN A 88 19.28 -2.08 -9.38
C ASN A 88 19.68 -1.14 -10.52
N SER A 89 18.71 -0.50 -11.17
CA SER A 89 18.96 0.48 -12.22
C SER A 89 19.64 1.75 -11.68
N GLN A 90 19.26 2.20 -10.49
CA GLN A 90 19.93 3.28 -9.75
C GLN A 90 21.40 2.96 -9.48
N LEU A 91 21.72 1.74 -9.00
CA LEU A 91 23.11 1.34 -8.75
C LEU A 91 23.95 1.33 -10.03
N ILE A 92 23.39 0.86 -11.15
CA ILE A 92 24.06 0.89 -12.45
C ILE A 92 24.40 2.32 -12.85
N LEU A 93 23.46 3.25 -12.68
CA LEU A 93 23.66 4.66 -13.01
C LEU A 93 24.70 5.32 -12.11
N GLN A 94 24.66 5.09 -10.79
CA GLN A 94 25.65 5.61 -9.85
C GLN A 94 27.07 5.15 -10.19
N LEU A 95 27.25 3.85 -10.53
CA LEU A 95 28.53 3.32 -10.98
C LEU A 95 29.03 4.02 -12.26
N ALA A 96 28.14 4.28 -13.21
CA ALA A 96 28.48 4.96 -14.46
C ALA A 96 28.96 6.41 -14.25
N ILE A 97 28.39 7.14 -13.28
CA ILE A 97 28.83 8.49 -12.91
C ILE A 97 30.20 8.46 -12.23
N ASN A 98 30.40 7.60 -11.23
CA ASN A 98 31.67 7.56 -10.50
C ASN A 98 32.84 7.28 -11.46
N GLN A 99 32.63 6.40 -12.45
CA GLN A 99 33.59 6.18 -13.52
C GLN A 99 33.79 7.40 -14.41
N PHE A 100 32.74 8.16 -14.73
CA PHE A 100 32.88 9.40 -15.48
C PHE A 100 33.71 10.45 -14.71
N GLU A 101 33.49 10.62 -13.40
CA GLU A 101 34.24 11.57 -12.57
C GLU A 101 35.74 11.22 -12.48
N GLU A 102 36.07 9.94 -12.27
CA GLU A 102 37.46 9.46 -12.27
C GLU A 102 38.13 9.62 -13.66
N GLU A 103 37.36 9.49 -14.74
CA GLU A 103 37.84 9.56 -16.12
C GLU A 103 38.08 10.99 -16.62
N VAL A 104 37.34 11.99 -16.13
CA VAL A 104 37.57 13.43 -16.39
C VAL A 104 38.93 13.89 -15.85
N GLU A 105 39.44 13.26 -14.79
CA GLU A 105 40.75 13.55 -14.21
C GLU A 105 41.94 12.92 -14.98
N MET A 106 41.73 11.81 -15.71
CA MET A 106 42.82 10.99 -16.30
C MET A 106 43.01 11.05 -17.83
N LYS A 107 42.17 11.78 -18.57
CA LYS A 107 42.34 12.20 -20.00
C LYS A 107 42.60 11.14 -21.11
N GLU A 108 42.74 9.84 -20.85
CA GLU A 108 42.86 8.82 -21.92
C GLU A 108 41.95 7.59 -21.67
N GLY A 109 41.08 7.26 -22.66
CA GLY A 109 40.14 6.12 -22.64
C GLY A 109 38.67 6.44 -22.28
N ALA A 110 38.39 7.70 -21.96
CA ALA A 110 37.34 8.26 -21.10
C ALA A 110 35.86 8.26 -21.57
N VAL A 111 35.44 7.40 -22.49
CA VAL A 111 34.02 7.37 -22.95
C VAL A 111 33.44 5.96 -22.97
N GLU A 112 34.28 4.92 -22.92
CA GLU A 112 33.86 3.55 -23.13
C GLU A 112 33.09 2.97 -21.92
N LYS A 113 33.54 3.24 -20.69
CA LYS A 113 32.94 2.65 -19.48
C LYS A 113 31.65 3.36 -19.03
N THR A 114 31.58 4.69 -19.12
CA THR A 114 30.32 5.42 -18.88
C THR A 114 29.25 4.99 -19.89
N LEU A 115 29.63 4.80 -21.16
CA LEU A 115 28.72 4.33 -22.20
C LEU A 115 28.29 2.87 -21.95
N GLU A 116 29.19 2.02 -21.45
CA GLU A 116 28.85 0.66 -20.99
C GLU A 116 27.83 0.68 -19.84
N GLY A 117 27.99 1.58 -18.85
CA GLY A 117 27.04 1.75 -17.76
C GLY A 117 25.65 2.20 -18.22
N LEU A 118 25.60 3.18 -19.13
CA LEU A 118 24.34 3.64 -19.74
C LEU A 118 23.68 2.56 -20.62
N GLN A 119 24.48 1.74 -21.32
CA GLN A 119 23.96 0.57 -22.04
C GLN A 119 23.38 -0.49 -21.10
N LYS A 120 24.01 -0.74 -19.95
CA LYS A 120 23.49 -1.65 -18.91
C LYS A 120 22.17 -1.12 -18.32
N PHE A 121 22.07 0.19 -18.08
CA PHE A 121 20.83 0.83 -17.65
C PHE A 121 19.73 0.65 -18.71
N LYS A 122 20.04 0.93 -19.98
CA LYS A 122 19.11 0.71 -21.09
C LYS A 122 18.66 -0.75 -21.21
N ALA A 123 19.59 -1.69 -21.00
CA ALA A 123 19.30 -3.13 -21.03
C ALA A 123 18.46 -3.59 -19.83
N ALA A 124 18.52 -2.91 -18.68
CA ALA A 124 17.69 -3.21 -17.52
C ALA A 124 16.19 -2.92 -17.78
N GLY A 125 15.89 -1.99 -18.69
CA GLY A 125 14.53 -1.71 -19.18
C GLY A 125 13.61 -1.05 -18.15
N ASP A 126 12.32 -1.00 -18.46
CA ASP A 126 11.31 -0.46 -17.54
C ASP A 126 11.13 -1.41 -16.33
N PRO A 127 11.32 -0.93 -15.09
CA PRO A 127 11.07 -1.72 -13.89
C PRO A 127 9.60 -2.12 -13.71
N PHE A 128 8.65 -1.45 -14.37
CA PHE A 128 7.22 -1.73 -14.28
C PHE A 128 6.74 -2.58 -15.46
N THR A 129 6.36 -3.83 -15.17
CA THR A 129 5.92 -4.77 -16.20
C THR A 129 4.43 -4.60 -16.50
N PRO A 130 3.95 -5.04 -17.69
CA PRO A 130 2.51 -5.10 -17.97
C PRO A 130 1.72 -5.91 -16.93
N GLN A 131 2.35 -6.92 -16.33
CA GLN A 131 1.75 -7.73 -15.26
C GLN A 131 1.51 -6.91 -13.98
N PHE A 132 2.43 -6.01 -13.62
CA PHE A 132 2.23 -5.09 -12.49
C PHE A 132 0.99 -4.22 -12.71
N PHE A 133 0.84 -3.63 -13.90
CA PHE A 133 -0.33 -2.82 -14.21
C PHE A 133 -1.63 -3.63 -14.23
N ALA A 134 -1.61 -4.87 -14.73
CA ALA A 134 -2.77 -5.75 -14.68
C ALA A 134 -3.20 -6.07 -13.23
N LEU A 135 -2.24 -6.31 -12.33
CA LEU A 135 -2.52 -6.49 -10.90
C LEU A 135 -3.05 -5.21 -10.26
N TYR A 136 -2.46 -4.06 -10.58
CA TYR A 136 -2.93 -2.76 -10.11
C TYR A 136 -4.40 -2.52 -10.46
N GLU A 137 -4.78 -2.64 -11.74
CA GLU A 137 -6.16 -2.41 -12.19
C GLU A 137 -7.13 -3.41 -11.53
N SER A 138 -6.75 -4.69 -11.46
CA SER A 138 -7.54 -5.74 -10.82
C SER A 138 -7.82 -5.45 -9.33
N VAL A 139 -6.79 -5.04 -8.57
CA VAL A 139 -6.95 -4.69 -7.15
C VAL A 139 -7.76 -3.40 -7.01
N HIS A 140 -7.49 -2.39 -7.83
CA HIS A 140 -8.17 -1.11 -7.77
C HIS A 140 -9.68 -1.26 -8.03
N GLU A 141 -10.07 -1.96 -9.10
CA GLU A 141 -11.48 -2.26 -9.41
C GLU A 141 -12.18 -3.00 -8.26
N GLN A 142 -11.48 -3.97 -7.66
CA GLN A 142 -12.01 -4.73 -6.56
C GLN A 142 -12.20 -3.90 -5.30
N GLN A 143 -11.22 -3.07 -4.93
CA GLN A 143 -11.34 -2.17 -3.79
C GLN A 143 -12.50 -1.17 -4.00
N VAL A 144 -12.67 -0.63 -5.21
CA VAL A 144 -13.81 0.24 -5.55
C VAL A 144 -15.15 -0.50 -5.42
N SER A 145 -15.23 -1.76 -5.85
CA SER A 145 -16.42 -2.61 -5.66
C SER A 145 -16.73 -2.83 -4.18
N MET A 146 -15.71 -3.18 -3.39
CA MET A 146 -15.81 -3.38 -1.94
C MET A 146 -16.30 -2.12 -1.21
N PHE A 147 -15.77 -0.96 -1.59
CA PHE A 147 -16.17 0.32 -1.03
C PHE A 147 -17.67 0.58 -1.26
N LYS A 148 -18.17 0.34 -2.48
CA LYS A 148 -19.59 0.48 -2.83
C LYS A 148 -20.47 -0.49 -2.03
N LYS A 149 -20.07 -1.75 -1.90
CA LYS A 149 -20.80 -2.76 -1.11
C LYS A 149 -20.89 -2.36 0.37
N SER A 150 -19.79 -1.89 0.93
CA SER A 150 -19.74 -1.40 2.32
C SER A 150 -20.66 -0.19 2.54
N GLN A 151 -20.65 0.80 1.63
CA GLN A 151 -21.58 1.93 1.73
C GLN A 151 -23.06 1.52 1.65
N SER A 152 -23.39 0.59 0.74
CA SER A 152 -24.75 0.07 0.60
C SER A 152 -25.21 -0.61 1.90
N LEU A 153 -24.37 -1.50 2.46
CA LEU A 153 -24.70 -2.20 3.70
C LEU A 153 -24.82 -1.24 4.89
N LYS A 154 -23.91 -0.27 5.01
CA LYS A 154 -23.98 0.79 6.03
C LYS A 154 -25.30 1.54 5.97
N LYS A 155 -25.76 1.92 4.77
CA LYS A 155 -27.06 2.59 4.58
C LYS A 155 -28.23 1.72 5.05
N LYS A 156 -28.24 0.44 4.69
CA LYS A 156 -29.28 -0.51 5.14
C LYS A 156 -29.31 -0.65 6.66
N LEU A 157 -28.14 -0.74 7.31
CA LEU A 157 -28.05 -0.80 8.76
C LEU A 157 -28.50 0.50 9.43
N ASP A 158 -28.17 1.66 8.86
CA ASP A 158 -28.66 2.96 9.33
C ASP A 158 -30.19 3.08 9.22
N GLU A 159 -30.78 2.56 8.14
CA GLU A 159 -32.25 2.52 7.96
C GLU A 159 -32.92 1.59 8.96
N LYS A 160 -32.41 0.36 9.16
CA LYS A 160 -32.91 -0.57 10.18
C LYS A 160 -32.85 0.04 11.59
N LEU A 161 -31.74 0.68 11.92
CA LEU A 161 -31.54 1.35 13.20
C LEU A 161 -32.54 2.51 13.40
N LYS A 162 -32.75 3.35 12.38
CA LYS A 162 -33.74 4.44 12.42
C LYS A 162 -35.16 3.92 12.60
N SER A 163 -35.51 2.85 11.88
CA SER A 163 -36.80 2.18 12.00
C SER A 163 -37.02 1.68 13.43
N MET A 164 -36.01 1.03 14.02
CA MET A 164 -36.07 0.54 15.40
C MET A 164 -36.18 1.63 16.45
N LYS A 165 -35.44 2.74 16.29
CA LYS A 165 -35.59 3.92 17.17
C LYS A 165 -37.00 4.50 17.09
N THR A 166 -37.59 4.48 15.90
CA THR A 166 -38.97 4.93 15.69
C THR A 166 -39.97 3.97 16.32
N TRP A 167 -39.80 2.66 16.13
CA TRP A 167 -40.62 1.62 16.75
C TRP A 167 -40.62 1.70 18.28
N ARG A 168 -39.46 1.91 18.90
CA ARG A 168 -39.34 2.11 20.36
C ARG A 168 -40.18 3.31 20.83
N ARG A 169 -40.11 4.44 20.13
CA ARG A 169 -40.89 5.64 20.47
C ARG A 169 -42.39 5.38 20.40
N VAL A 170 -42.84 4.73 19.33
CA VAL A 170 -44.26 4.39 19.14
C VAL A 170 -44.73 3.40 20.21
N SER A 171 -43.95 2.35 20.50
CA SER A 171 -44.29 1.37 21.52
C SER A 171 -44.36 1.98 22.92
N ASN A 172 -43.47 2.91 23.26
CA ASN A 172 -43.49 3.57 24.57
C ASN A 172 -44.73 4.45 24.78
N VAL A 173 -45.34 4.95 23.71
CA VAL A 173 -46.58 5.75 23.77
C VAL A 173 -47.82 4.85 23.94
N LEU A 174 -47.80 3.63 23.41
CA LEU A 174 -48.99 2.77 23.31
C LEU A 174 -49.15 1.75 24.45
N PHE A 175 -48.08 1.36 25.15
CA PHE A 175 -48.13 0.23 26.09
C PHE A 175 -47.97 0.61 27.57
N VAL A 176 -48.75 -0.03 28.45
CA VAL A 176 -48.71 0.11 29.93
C VAL A 176 -47.47 -0.60 30.51
N SER A 177 -47.01 -0.13 31.69
CA SER A 177 -45.67 -0.31 32.27
C SER A 177 -44.94 -1.65 32.09
N ALA A 178 -45.60 -2.81 32.19
CA ALA A 178 -44.94 -4.12 32.12
C ALA A 178 -44.42 -4.49 30.72
N ILE A 179 -45.14 -4.12 29.65
CA ILE A 179 -44.73 -4.40 28.26
C ILE A 179 -43.60 -3.45 27.82
N ILE A 180 -43.54 -2.24 28.41
CA ILE A 180 -42.47 -1.26 28.16
C ILE A 180 -41.09 -1.86 28.49
N CYS A 181 -40.95 -2.56 29.61
CA CYS A 181 -39.67 -3.18 30.00
C CYS A 181 -39.23 -4.28 29.03
N PHE A 182 -40.17 -5.13 28.58
CA PHE A 182 -39.86 -6.21 27.65
C PHE A 182 -39.46 -5.67 26.26
N VAL A 183 -40.27 -4.78 25.69
CA VAL A 183 -40.00 -4.19 24.37
C VAL A 183 -38.75 -3.29 24.42
N GLY A 184 -38.55 -2.56 25.52
CA GLY A 184 -37.36 -1.76 25.76
C GLY A 184 -36.09 -2.62 25.76
N ASN A 185 -36.09 -3.72 26.51
CA ASN A 185 -34.95 -4.65 26.55
C ASN A 185 -34.68 -5.30 25.19
N TRP A 186 -35.72 -5.74 24.48
CA TRP A 186 -35.56 -6.31 23.14
C TRP A 186 -35.03 -5.29 22.13
N CYS A 187 -35.60 -4.07 22.09
CA CYS A 187 -35.12 -3.00 21.22
C CYS A 187 -33.68 -2.59 21.54
N ASN A 188 -33.29 -2.56 22.82
CA ASN A 188 -31.93 -2.24 23.23
C ASN A 188 -30.94 -3.31 22.77
N ARG A 189 -31.27 -4.59 22.91
CA ARG A 189 -30.43 -5.69 22.39
C ARG A 189 -30.26 -5.62 20.88
N TYR A 190 -31.36 -5.42 20.14
CA TYR A 190 -31.31 -5.33 18.69
C TYR A 190 -30.56 -4.08 18.19
N GLU A 191 -30.75 -2.93 18.84
CA GLU A 191 -29.97 -1.71 18.54
C GLU A 191 -28.47 -1.92 18.78
N LYS A 192 -28.10 -2.59 19.86
CA LYS A 192 -26.70 -2.90 20.17
C LYS A 192 -26.08 -3.79 19.07
N ALA A 193 -26.78 -4.86 18.67
CA ALA A 193 -26.32 -5.73 17.57
C ALA A 193 -26.10 -4.95 16.26
N LEU A 194 -27.06 -4.08 15.87
CA LEU A 194 -26.92 -3.26 14.66
C LEU A 194 -25.74 -2.27 14.72
N GLU A 195 -25.46 -1.66 15.88
CA GLU A 195 -24.33 -0.74 16.00
C GLU A 195 -22.98 -1.49 15.95
N GLU A 196 -22.92 -2.74 16.42
CA GLU A 196 -21.73 -3.59 16.29
C GLU A 196 -21.47 -4.00 14.83
N GLU A 197 -22.50 -4.46 14.12
CA GLU A 197 -22.42 -4.73 12.67
C GLU A 197 -21.95 -3.50 11.90
N LYS A 198 -22.51 -2.32 12.20
CA LYS A 198 -22.07 -1.05 11.61
C LYS A 198 -20.62 -0.72 11.94
N GLY A 199 -20.16 -1.09 13.13
CA GLY A 199 -18.76 -0.99 13.52
C GLY A 199 -17.86 -1.76 12.55
N ILE A 200 -18.20 -3.00 12.22
CA ILE A 200 -17.45 -3.83 11.27
C ILE A 200 -17.47 -3.20 9.88
N VAL A 201 -18.66 -2.85 9.37
CA VAL A 201 -18.81 -2.23 8.05
C VAL A 201 -18.02 -0.93 7.91
N ARG A 202 -18.06 -0.05 8.91
CA ARG A 202 -17.27 1.19 8.91
C ARG A 202 -15.77 0.93 8.89
N SER A 203 -15.29 -0.11 9.57
CA SER A 203 -13.87 -0.47 9.52
C SER A 203 -13.44 -0.97 8.15
N ILE A 204 -14.28 -1.80 7.50
CA ILE A 204 -14.04 -2.24 6.12
C ILE A 204 -14.07 -1.03 5.17
N GLU A 205 -15.06 -0.14 5.30
CA GLU A 205 -15.18 1.08 4.49
C GLU A 205 -13.92 1.96 4.59
N VAL A 206 -13.46 2.24 5.81
CA VAL A 206 -12.27 3.06 6.06
C VAL A 206 -11.01 2.36 5.54
N GLY A 207 -10.84 1.07 5.83
CA GLY A 207 -9.69 0.30 5.36
C GLY A 207 -9.58 0.28 3.84
N THR A 208 -10.69 -0.04 3.15
CA THR A 208 -10.75 -0.03 1.69
C THR A 208 -10.50 1.37 1.11
N PHE A 209 -11.04 2.44 1.72
CA PHE A 209 -10.78 3.80 1.26
C PHE A 209 -9.30 4.18 1.36
N VAL A 210 -8.66 3.85 2.48
CA VAL A 210 -7.21 4.09 2.68
C VAL A 210 -6.41 3.35 1.61
N THR A 211 -6.69 2.07 1.38
CA THR A 211 -6.00 1.29 0.32
C THR A 211 -6.20 1.88 -1.07
N ILE A 212 -7.41 2.33 -1.44
CA ILE A 212 -7.64 3.01 -2.73
C ILE A 212 -6.78 4.25 -2.85
N LYS A 213 -6.72 5.06 -1.79
CA LYS A 213 -5.91 6.29 -1.78
C LYS A 213 -4.43 5.96 -1.95
N ASP A 214 -3.88 5.05 -1.14
CA ASP A 214 -2.46 4.69 -1.23
C ASP A 214 -2.11 4.10 -2.60
N MET A 215 -3.02 3.35 -3.23
CA MET A 215 -2.84 2.87 -4.60
C MET A 215 -2.80 4.00 -5.62
N VAL A 216 -3.65 5.03 -5.49
CA VAL A 216 -3.61 6.20 -6.37
C VAL A 216 -2.29 6.95 -6.21
N ASP A 217 -1.85 7.16 -4.96
CA ASP A 217 -0.58 7.82 -4.65
C ASP A 217 0.61 7.02 -5.24
N VAL A 218 0.61 5.69 -5.09
CA VAL A 218 1.60 4.80 -5.71
C VAL A 218 1.59 4.93 -7.23
N ARG A 219 0.41 4.97 -7.87
CA ARG A 219 0.32 5.07 -9.34
C ARG A 219 0.88 6.40 -9.86
N GLU A 220 0.64 7.49 -9.13
CA GLU A 220 1.21 8.79 -9.47
C GLU A 220 2.75 8.74 -9.43
N LEU A 221 3.33 8.16 -8.39
CA LEU A 221 4.77 8.00 -8.25
C LEU A 221 5.38 7.07 -9.29
N VAL A 222 4.69 5.98 -9.64
CA VAL A 222 5.09 5.10 -10.75
C VAL A 222 5.14 5.87 -12.07
N ASN A 223 4.11 6.66 -12.39
CA ASN A 223 4.08 7.45 -13.61
C ASN A 223 5.21 8.50 -13.63
N LYS A 224 5.48 9.17 -12.49
CA LYS A 224 6.62 10.11 -12.34
C LYS A 224 7.94 9.40 -12.61
N LEU A 225 8.14 8.21 -12.03
CA LEU A 225 9.36 7.44 -12.22
C LEU A 225 9.55 6.98 -13.67
N GLN A 226 8.47 6.56 -14.36
CA GLN A 226 8.54 6.23 -15.79
C GLN A 226 8.99 7.42 -16.64
N VAL A 227 8.50 8.62 -16.37
CA VAL A 227 8.95 9.85 -17.07
C VAL A 227 10.44 10.11 -16.82
N GLU A 228 10.94 9.92 -15.60
CA GLU A 228 12.36 10.08 -15.30
C GLU A 228 13.24 9.03 -16.01
N ILE A 229 12.75 7.79 -16.13
CA ILE A 229 13.42 6.74 -16.89
C ILE A 229 13.52 7.11 -18.37
N GLU A 230 12.42 7.55 -18.99
CA GLU A 230 12.41 8.00 -20.39
C GLU A 230 13.38 9.17 -20.61
N SER A 231 13.41 10.11 -19.67
CA SER A 231 14.34 11.24 -19.63
C SER A 231 15.81 10.81 -19.55
N LEU A 232 16.13 9.80 -18.74
CA LEU A 232 17.49 9.23 -18.62
C LEU A 232 17.88 8.41 -19.87
N LEU A 233 16.94 7.67 -20.46
CA LEU A 233 17.18 6.94 -21.71
C LEU A 233 17.49 7.91 -22.86
N HIS A 234 16.82 9.05 -22.92
CA HIS A 234 17.15 10.11 -23.88
C HIS A 234 18.59 10.62 -23.68
N VAL A 235 19.03 10.84 -22.44
CA VAL A 235 20.41 11.24 -22.16
C VAL A 235 21.41 10.21 -22.69
N ALA A 236 21.13 8.92 -22.49
CA ALA A 236 21.94 7.81 -22.97
C ALA A 236 21.99 7.73 -24.51
N ASP A 237 20.85 7.92 -25.20
CA ASP A 237 20.76 7.81 -26.65
C ASP A 237 21.44 8.97 -27.39
N PHE A 238 21.41 10.18 -26.82
CA PHE A 238 22.02 11.36 -27.43
C PHE A 238 23.47 11.63 -26.97
N ALA A 239 24.04 10.74 -26.14
CA ALA A 239 25.38 10.88 -25.56
C ALA A 239 25.64 12.30 -25.01
N THR A 240 24.66 12.83 -24.27
CA THR A 240 24.70 14.21 -23.77
C THR A 240 25.86 14.33 -22.79
N ARG A 241 26.93 15.04 -23.17
CA ARG A 241 28.16 15.17 -22.35
C ARG A 241 28.05 16.22 -21.23
N GLU A 242 26.85 16.72 -20.99
CA GLU A 242 26.60 17.69 -19.91
C GLU A 242 26.47 16.95 -18.58
N GLU A 243 27.61 16.82 -17.89
CA GLU A 243 27.72 16.18 -16.58
C GLU A 243 26.67 16.68 -15.58
N ASP A 244 26.47 18.00 -15.54
CA ASP A 244 25.49 18.65 -14.66
C ASP A 244 24.04 18.21 -14.94
N VAL A 245 23.70 17.93 -16.20
CA VAL A 245 22.38 17.46 -16.61
C VAL A 245 22.18 16.00 -16.21
N ILE A 246 23.21 15.16 -16.38
CA ILE A 246 23.20 13.76 -15.98
C ILE A 246 23.02 13.65 -14.46
N LYS A 247 23.85 14.36 -13.69
CA LYS A 247 23.80 14.38 -12.22
C LYS A 247 22.44 14.81 -11.70
N ARG A 248 21.87 15.89 -12.26
CA ARG A 248 20.54 16.40 -11.87
C ARG A 248 19.43 15.38 -12.13
N LYS A 249 19.37 14.81 -13.33
CA LYS A 249 18.32 13.83 -13.69
C LYS A 249 18.41 12.57 -12.85
N MET A 250 19.62 12.12 -12.56
CA MET A 250 19.82 10.98 -11.67
C MET A 250 19.42 11.27 -10.23
N ALA A 251 19.70 12.46 -9.70
CA ALA A 251 19.23 12.85 -8.37
C ALA A 251 17.70 12.80 -8.28
N VAL A 252 17.00 13.35 -9.27
CA VAL A 252 15.52 13.30 -9.34
C VAL A 252 14.99 11.86 -9.47
N PHE A 253 15.67 11.01 -10.25
CA PHE A 253 15.33 9.59 -10.37
C PHE A 253 15.49 8.84 -9.04
N MET A 254 16.58 9.08 -8.31
CA MET A 254 16.84 8.47 -6.99
C MET A 254 15.79 8.90 -5.96
N GLU A 255 15.52 10.21 -5.88
CA GLU A 255 14.46 10.76 -5.03
C GLU A 255 13.10 10.14 -5.36
N SER A 256 12.78 9.94 -6.64
CA SER A 256 11.52 9.31 -7.06
C SER A 256 11.43 7.82 -6.68
N ILE A 257 12.55 7.08 -6.64
CA ILE A 257 12.58 5.70 -6.15
C ILE A 257 12.35 5.66 -4.63
N GLU A 258 12.96 6.59 -3.89
CA GLU A 258 12.80 6.71 -2.44
C GLU A 258 11.36 7.08 -2.08
N ASP A 259 10.78 8.08 -2.74
CA ASP A 259 9.37 8.48 -2.59
C ASP A 259 8.43 7.28 -2.79
N LEU A 260 8.66 6.51 -3.86
CA LEU A 260 7.86 5.32 -4.18
C LEU A 260 8.06 4.21 -3.14
N ALA A 261 9.28 4.01 -2.64
CA ALA A 261 9.58 3.04 -1.60
C ALA A 261 8.81 3.35 -0.32
N VAL A 262 8.83 4.61 0.12
CA VAL A 262 8.12 5.08 1.31
C VAL A 262 6.60 4.87 1.16
N HIS A 263 6.03 5.17 -0.01
CA HIS A 263 4.60 4.95 -0.24
C HIS A 263 4.22 3.48 -0.36
N ALA A 264 5.09 2.64 -0.93
CA ALA A 264 4.90 1.19 -0.98
C ALA A 264 4.86 0.58 0.43
N ASP A 265 5.80 0.98 1.29
CA ASP A 265 5.87 0.57 2.70
C ASP A 265 4.63 1.03 3.48
N LYS A 266 4.25 2.29 3.30
CA LYS A 266 3.04 2.85 3.93
C LYS A 266 1.78 2.10 3.49
N CYS A 267 1.59 1.88 2.18
CA CYS A 267 0.46 1.14 1.64
C CYS A 267 0.37 -0.26 2.28
N ASN A 268 1.49 -0.98 2.34
CA ASN A 268 1.57 -2.31 2.93
C ASN A 268 1.22 -2.31 4.45
N SER A 269 1.75 -1.32 5.17
CA SER A 269 1.45 -1.10 6.59
C SER A 269 -0.03 -0.81 6.83
N ASP A 270 -0.62 0.10 6.06
CA ASP A 270 -2.02 0.52 6.18
C ASP A 270 -2.97 -0.64 5.88
N ILE A 271 -2.66 -1.47 4.87
CA ILE A 271 -3.39 -2.72 4.59
C ILE A 271 -3.31 -3.69 5.77
N SER A 272 -2.11 -3.92 6.32
CA SER A 272 -1.91 -4.81 7.47
C SER A 272 -2.71 -4.36 8.69
N GLN A 273 -2.68 -3.05 8.96
CA GLN A 273 -3.37 -2.44 10.09
C GLN A 273 -4.88 -2.52 9.91
N ALA A 274 -5.41 -2.20 8.72
CA ALA A 274 -6.83 -2.30 8.42
C ALA A 274 -7.33 -3.73 8.66
N ARG A 275 -6.60 -4.72 8.16
CA ARG A 275 -6.92 -6.15 8.31
C ARG A 275 -6.96 -6.56 9.78
N THR A 276 -5.99 -6.14 10.57
CA THR A 276 -5.92 -6.38 12.02
C THR A 276 -7.09 -5.73 12.78
N VAL A 277 -7.43 -4.48 12.46
CA VAL A 277 -8.55 -3.77 13.08
C VAL A 277 -9.88 -4.45 12.80
N ILE A 278 -10.10 -4.89 11.56
CA ILE A 278 -11.32 -5.59 11.15
C ILE A 278 -11.41 -6.93 11.87
N LEU A 279 -10.33 -7.72 11.88
CA LEU A 279 -10.33 -9.01 12.59
C LEU A 279 -10.63 -8.84 14.08
N ASN A 280 -9.98 -7.88 14.75
CA ASN A 280 -10.21 -7.62 16.16
C ASN A 280 -11.66 -7.19 16.46
N ARG A 281 -12.32 -6.49 15.53
CA ARG A 281 -13.74 -6.16 15.67
C ARG A 281 -14.64 -7.38 15.51
N ILE A 282 -14.34 -8.27 14.57
CA ILE A 282 -15.06 -9.53 14.38
C ILE A 282 -14.92 -10.41 15.62
N LEU A 283 -13.71 -10.57 16.16
CA LEU A 283 -13.47 -11.35 17.39
C LEU A 283 -14.25 -10.79 18.58
N LYS A 284 -14.26 -9.47 18.77
CA LYS A 284 -15.06 -8.83 19.85
C LYS A 284 -16.56 -8.97 19.68
N HIS A 285 -17.04 -9.12 18.45
CA HIS A 285 -18.45 -9.39 18.17
C HIS A 285 -18.80 -10.86 18.43
N ALA A 286 -17.86 -11.77 18.19
CA ALA A 286 -18.01 -13.21 18.37
C ALA A 286 -18.02 -13.69 19.84
N ASP A 287 -17.55 -12.87 20.78
CA ASP A 287 -17.47 -13.18 22.22
C ASP A 287 -18.72 -12.69 23.02
N GLN A 288 -19.71 -12.10 22.35
CA GLN A 288 -20.91 -11.49 22.99
C GLN A 288 -22.17 -12.34 22.85
#